data_AF-A0A143BIQ3-F1
#
_entry.id   AF-A0A143BIQ3-F1
#
_cell.length_a   1.000
_cell.length_b   1.000
_cell.length_c   1.000
_cell.angle_alpha   90.00
_cell.angle_beta   90.00
_cell.angle_gamma   90.00
#
_symmetry.space_group_name_H-M   'P 1'
#
loop_
_entity.id
_entity.type
_entity.pdbx_description
1 polymer ?
#
loop_
_entity_poly.entity_id
_entity_poly.type
_entity_poly.pdbx_seq_one_letter_code
_entity_poly.pdbx_strand_id
1 'polypeptide(L)'
;MFDELRDSLRHLSSRLDPDERRRMSGGMRDAMVHAKLAIQDLRTALTTTEARLRTEQAELETVRRRQGLAAQIDDQETVAIAERFAAQHAERVAVLEAKRMVQQQELDLAEREYESMSADLKRIMSGFAPEASSPDAAARREVEALLSDDPLAAVDGAELPPAPRRSRAEREADAEARLADLKRQFGK
;
A
#
# COMPACT_ATOMS: atom_id res chain seq x y z
N MET A 1 34.59 -5.64 -27.02
CA MET A 1 35.70 -5.09 -26.19
C MET A 1 35.27 -3.89 -25.35
N PHE A 2 34.83 -2.77 -25.92
CA PHE A 2 34.43 -1.61 -25.11
C PHE A 2 33.15 -1.85 -24.29
N ASP A 3 32.22 -2.66 -24.81
CA ASP A 3 31.01 -3.05 -24.10
C ASP A 3 31.30 -4.00 -22.92
N GLU A 4 32.21 -4.98 -23.08
CA GLU A 4 32.69 -5.83 -21.97
C GLU A 4 33.36 -5.02 -20.85
N LEU A 5 34.15 -4.00 -21.22
CA LEU A 5 34.78 -3.11 -20.24
C LEU A 5 33.71 -2.29 -19.50
N ARG A 6 32.72 -1.72 -20.22
CA ARG A 6 31.58 -1.02 -19.62
C ARG A 6 30.77 -1.93 -18.68
N ASP A 7 30.51 -3.16 -19.09
CA ASP A 7 29.77 -4.14 -18.28
C ASP A 7 30.56 -4.53 -17.02
N SER A 8 31.87 -4.71 -17.12
CA SER A 8 32.75 -4.97 -15.96
C SER A 8 32.81 -3.78 -14.99
N LEU A 9 32.86 -2.54 -15.51
CA LEU A 9 32.85 -1.30 -14.71
C LEU A 9 31.50 -1.07 -14.03
N ARG A 10 30.40 -1.32 -14.74
CA ARG A 10 29.04 -1.28 -14.18
C ARG A 10 28.85 -2.35 -13.11
N HIS A 11 29.45 -3.53 -13.30
CA HIS A 11 29.49 -4.58 -12.27
C HIS A 11 30.31 -4.16 -11.04
N LEU A 12 31.46 -3.53 -11.23
CA LEU A 12 32.28 -3.03 -10.14
C LEU A 12 31.59 -1.89 -9.37
N SER A 13 30.92 -0.97 -10.07
CA SER A 13 30.16 0.13 -9.45
C SER A 13 28.90 -0.34 -8.73
N SER A 14 28.34 -1.49 -9.13
CA SER A 14 27.17 -2.08 -8.47
C SER A 14 27.50 -2.88 -7.19
N ARG A 15 28.80 -3.04 -6.85
CA ARG A 15 29.20 -3.78 -5.65
C ARG A 15 29.17 -2.88 -4.42
N LEU A 16 28.50 -3.36 -3.38
CA LEU A 16 28.47 -2.69 -2.07
C LEU A 16 29.78 -2.89 -1.31
N ASP A 17 30.20 -1.86 -0.58
CA ASP A 17 31.28 -1.98 0.41
C ASP A 17 30.90 -3.01 1.49
N PRO A 18 31.83 -3.83 2.02
CA PRO A 18 31.53 -4.85 3.02
C PRO A 18 30.79 -4.33 4.27
N ASP A 19 31.06 -3.11 4.72
CA ASP A 19 30.47 -2.54 5.93
C ASP A 19 29.12 -1.88 5.66
N GLU A 20 28.95 -1.30 4.48
CA GLU A 20 27.63 -0.86 3.99
C GLU A 20 26.69 -2.05 3.79
N ARG A 21 27.17 -3.12 3.16
CA ARG A 21 26.43 -4.38 3.00
C ARG A 21 25.98 -4.97 4.33
N ARG A 22 26.84 -4.95 5.36
CA ARG A 22 26.49 -5.45 6.71
C ARG A 22 25.38 -4.62 7.34
N ARG A 23 25.46 -3.30 7.23
CA ARG A 23 24.43 -2.38 7.75
C ARG A 23 23.09 -2.57 7.04
N MET A 24 23.09 -2.56 5.70
CA MET A 24 21.88 -2.73 4.89
C MET A 24 21.22 -4.10 5.12
N SER A 25 22.01 -5.18 5.13
CA SER A 25 21.49 -6.54 5.40
C SER A 25 21.01 -6.73 6.84
N GLY A 26 21.55 -5.98 7.80
CA GLY A 26 21.04 -5.94 9.17
C GLY A 26 19.64 -5.32 9.21
N GLY A 27 19.52 -4.07 8.77
CA GLY A 27 18.23 -3.35 8.77
C GLY A 27 17.16 -4.05 7.93
N MET A 28 17.52 -4.62 6.78
CA MET A 28 16.59 -5.38 5.94
C MET A 28 16.11 -6.67 6.63
N ARG A 29 16.98 -7.38 7.37
CA ARG A 29 16.55 -8.55 8.15
C ARG A 29 15.56 -8.17 9.25
N ASP A 30 15.81 -7.09 9.95
CA ASP A 30 14.90 -6.61 11.00
C ASP A 30 13.54 -6.21 10.41
N ALA A 31 13.53 -5.47 9.29
CA ALA A 31 12.31 -5.12 8.55
C ALA A 31 11.54 -6.37 8.08
N MET A 32 12.23 -7.38 7.57
CA MET A 32 11.60 -8.64 7.17
C MET A 32 10.99 -9.41 8.35
N VAL A 33 11.59 -9.36 9.54
CA VAL A 33 11.00 -9.96 10.74
C VAL A 33 9.68 -9.26 11.08
N HIS A 34 9.66 -7.92 11.06
CA HIS A 34 8.44 -7.14 11.28
C HIS A 34 7.36 -7.43 10.22
N ALA A 35 7.73 -7.47 8.94
CA ALA A 35 6.81 -7.79 7.86
C ALA A 35 6.21 -9.20 8.03
N LYS A 36 7.02 -10.19 8.43
CA LYS A 36 6.54 -11.55 8.68
C LYS A 36 5.54 -11.62 9.84
N LEU A 37 5.77 -10.87 10.91
CA LEU A 37 4.82 -10.76 12.03
C LEU A 37 3.51 -10.12 11.55
N ALA A 38 3.58 -9.03 10.79
CA ALA A 38 2.39 -8.37 10.24
C ALA A 38 1.57 -9.31 9.31
N ILE A 39 2.24 -10.10 8.46
CA ILE A 39 1.59 -11.13 7.64
C ILE A 39 0.88 -12.17 8.50
N GLN A 40 1.50 -12.61 9.59
CA GLN A 40 0.89 -13.57 10.53
C GLN A 40 -0.34 -12.96 11.23
N ASP A 41 -0.26 -11.69 11.62
CA ASP A 41 -1.39 -10.96 12.20
C ASP A 41 -2.54 -10.82 11.21
N LEU A 42 -2.26 -10.48 9.94
CA LEU A 42 -3.26 -10.42 8.86
C LEU A 42 -3.94 -11.77 8.65
N ARG A 43 -3.18 -12.87 8.58
CA ARG A 43 -3.73 -14.23 8.46
C ARG A 43 -4.63 -14.58 9.65
N THR A 44 -4.24 -14.20 10.86
CA THR A 44 -5.04 -14.43 12.07
C THR A 44 -6.31 -13.59 12.08
N ALA A 45 -6.23 -12.33 11.64
CA ALA A 45 -7.37 -11.44 11.51
C ALA A 45 -8.35 -11.92 10.43
N LEU A 46 -7.84 -12.48 9.33
CA LEU A 46 -8.65 -13.07 8.25
C LEU A 46 -9.41 -14.29 8.77
N THR A 47 -8.75 -15.26 9.40
CA THR A 47 -9.41 -16.45 9.95
C THR A 47 -10.48 -16.10 11.00
N THR A 48 -10.22 -15.08 11.83
CA THR A 48 -11.20 -14.55 12.77
C THR A 48 -12.41 -13.94 12.06
N THR A 49 -12.19 -13.18 10.99
CA THR A 49 -13.27 -12.57 10.20
C THR A 49 -14.09 -13.64 9.48
N GLU A 50 -13.45 -14.68 8.92
CA GLU A 50 -14.14 -15.80 8.29
C GLU A 50 -14.97 -16.62 9.29
N ALA A 51 -14.48 -16.82 10.52
CA ALA A 51 -15.25 -17.46 11.58
C ALA A 51 -16.51 -16.64 11.92
N ARG A 52 -16.35 -15.32 12.11
CA ARG A 52 -17.48 -14.42 12.38
C ARG A 52 -18.48 -14.38 11.23
N LEU A 53 -18.00 -14.35 9.98
CA LEU A 53 -18.85 -14.37 8.79
C LEU A 53 -19.70 -15.64 8.74
N ARG A 54 -19.10 -16.81 9.00
CA ARG A 54 -19.84 -18.08 9.05
C ARG A 54 -20.90 -18.08 10.14
N THR A 55 -20.59 -17.56 11.33
CA THR A 55 -21.56 -17.44 12.42
C THR A 55 -22.74 -16.54 12.02
N GLU A 56 -22.46 -15.34 11.50
CA GLU A 56 -23.53 -14.40 11.09
C GLU A 56 -24.38 -14.93 9.93
N GLN A 57 -23.79 -15.67 8.98
CA GLN A 57 -24.53 -16.35 7.92
C GLN A 57 -25.47 -17.43 8.48
N ALA A 58 -25.02 -18.20 9.48
CA ALA A 58 -25.85 -19.22 10.14
C ALA A 58 -27.00 -18.61 10.96
N GLU A 59 -26.75 -17.47 11.63
CA GLU A 59 -27.79 -16.71 12.32
C GLU A 59 -28.83 -16.16 11.33
N LEU A 60 -28.39 -15.55 10.22
CA LEU A 60 -29.28 -15.09 9.16
C LEU A 60 -30.17 -16.21 8.61
N GLU A 61 -29.58 -17.38 8.35
CA GLU A 61 -30.34 -18.55 7.89
C GLU A 61 -31.36 -18.99 8.94
N THR A 62 -30.97 -19.02 10.22
CA THR A 62 -31.85 -19.39 11.32
C THR A 62 -33.03 -18.43 11.44
N VAL A 63 -32.80 -17.12 11.36
CA VAL A 63 -33.86 -16.11 11.40
C VAL A 63 -34.81 -16.27 10.21
N ARG A 64 -34.28 -16.47 8.99
CA ARG A 64 -35.11 -16.69 7.79
C ARG A 64 -35.96 -17.95 7.90
N ARG A 65 -35.40 -19.06 8.42
CA ARG A 65 -36.18 -20.28 8.67
C ARG A 65 -37.31 -20.04 9.67
N ARG A 66 -37.02 -19.33 10.78
CA ARG A 66 -38.03 -19.00 11.80
C ARG A 66 -39.11 -18.07 11.26
N GLN A 67 -38.76 -17.08 10.44
CA GLN A 67 -39.70 -16.23 9.73
C GLN A 67 -40.67 -17.06 8.88
N GLY A 68 -40.15 -18.02 8.10
CA GLY A 68 -40.97 -18.90 7.26
C GLY A 68 -41.93 -19.78 8.08
N LEU A 69 -41.47 -20.29 9.23
CA LEU A 69 -42.33 -21.06 10.14
C LEU A 69 -43.42 -20.19 10.78
N ALA A 70 -43.11 -18.97 11.19
CA ALA A 70 -44.07 -18.02 11.74
C ALA A 70 -45.13 -17.63 10.70
N ALA A 71 -44.73 -17.43 9.45
CA ALA A 71 -45.65 -17.15 8.34
C ALA A 71 -46.63 -18.31 8.08
N GLN A 72 -46.20 -19.57 8.27
CA GLN A 72 -47.08 -20.74 8.09
C GLN A 72 -48.19 -20.83 9.14
N ILE A 73 -47.98 -20.26 10.33
CA ILE A 73 -48.95 -20.24 11.43
C ILE A 73 -49.67 -18.89 11.58
N ASP A 74 -49.48 -17.99 10.60
CA ASP A 74 -50.07 -16.64 10.57
C ASP A 74 -49.66 -15.75 11.77
N ASP A 75 -48.48 -15.98 12.34
CA ASP A 75 -47.92 -15.13 13.39
C ASP A 75 -47.19 -13.92 12.78
N GLN A 76 -47.98 -12.89 12.49
CA GLN A 76 -47.52 -11.67 11.83
C GLN A 76 -46.53 -10.85 12.67
N GLU A 77 -46.63 -10.90 14.00
CA GLU A 77 -45.70 -10.18 14.89
C GLU A 77 -44.31 -10.79 14.80
N THR A 78 -44.20 -12.11 14.90
CA THR A 78 -42.92 -12.81 14.75
C THR A 78 -42.33 -12.64 13.35
N VAL A 79 -43.16 -12.64 12.30
CA VAL A 79 -42.70 -12.37 10.93
C VAL A 79 -42.06 -10.98 10.83
N ALA A 80 -42.74 -9.93 11.30
CA ALA A 80 -42.23 -8.56 11.25
C ALA A 80 -40.93 -8.38 12.05
N ILE A 81 -40.83 -9.02 13.22
CA ILE A 81 -39.60 -9.01 14.02
C ILE A 81 -38.48 -9.74 13.27
N ALA A 82 -38.74 -10.92 12.73
CA ALA A 82 -37.75 -11.71 12.01
C ALA A 82 -37.25 -11.00 10.75
N GLU A 83 -38.11 -10.27 10.02
CA GLU A 83 -37.68 -9.44 8.88
C GLU A 83 -36.66 -8.38 9.28
N ARG A 84 -36.90 -7.68 10.40
CA ARG A 84 -35.96 -6.66 10.91
C ARG A 84 -34.62 -7.28 11.29
N PHE A 85 -34.62 -8.43 11.97
CA PHE A 85 -33.37 -9.13 12.32
C PHE A 85 -32.67 -9.69 11.09
N ALA A 86 -33.40 -10.24 10.12
CA ALA A 86 -32.84 -10.73 8.87
C ALA A 86 -32.15 -9.61 8.09
N ALA A 87 -32.74 -8.42 8.03
CA ALA A 87 -32.11 -7.25 7.43
C ALA A 87 -30.81 -6.88 8.14
N GLN A 88 -30.81 -6.81 9.48
CA GLN A 88 -29.61 -6.50 10.26
C GLN A 88 -28.48 -7.53 10.07
N HIS A 89 -28.81 -8.83 10.09
CA HIS A 89 -27.81 -9.87 9.85
C HIS A 89 -27.29 -9.83 8.41
N ALA A 90 -28.15 -9.56 7.42
CA ALA A 90 -27.73 -9.41 6.03
C ALA A 90 -26.76 -8.22 5.84
N GLU A 91 -27.01 -7.08 6.50
CA GLU A 91 -26.08 -5.95 6.50
C GLU A 91 -24.74 -6.32 7.14
N ARG A 92 -24.74 -7.01 8.29
CA ARG A 92 -23.50 -7.47 8.94
C ARG A 92 -22.72 -8.45 8.08
N VAL A 93 -23.40 -9.40 7.43
CA VAL A 93 -22.79 -10.34 6.49
C VAL A 93 -22.09 -9.57 5.36
N ALA A 94 -22.77 -8.59 4.74
CA ALA A 94 -22.19 -7.78 3.66
C ALA A 94 -20.94 -7.02 4.12
N VAL A 95 -20.96 -6.44 5.32
CA VAL A 95 -19.79 -5.74 5.90
C VAL A 95 -18.63 -6.72 6.16
N LEU A 96 -18.91 -7.91 6.69
CA LEU A 96 -17.90 -8.93 6.96
C LEU A 96 -17.30 -9.50 5.67
N GLU A 97 -18.10 -9.67 4.61
CA GLU A 97 -17.64 -10.08 3.29
C GLU A 97 -16.71 -9.03 2.67
N ALA A 98 -17.11 -7.75 2.71
CA ALA A 98 -16.25 -6.65 2.26
C ALA A 98 -14.94 -6.59 3.05
N LYS A 99 -15.01 -6.75 4.37
CA LYS A 99 -13.83 -6.80 5.24
C LYS A 99 -12.91 -7.97 4.88
N ARG A 100 -13.46 -9.17 4.69
CA ARG A 100 -12.69 -10.36 4.29
C ARG A 100 -11.98 -10.12 2.96
N MET A 101 -12.67 -9.55 1.97
CA MET A 101 -12.10 -9.25 0.66
C MET A 101 -10.91 -8.30 0.77
N VAL A 102 -11.05 -7.19 1.50
CA VAL A 102 -9.94 -6.24 1.72
C VAL A 102 -8.80 -6.92 2.46
N GLN A 103 -9.06 -7.65 3.54
CA GLN A 103 -8.01 -8.36 4.29
C GLN A 103 -7.24 -9.37 3.44
N GLN A 104 -7.90 -10.07 2.51
CA GLN A 104 -7.23 -10.96 1.57
C GLN A 104 -6.33 -10.18 0.60
N GLN A 105 -6.82 -9.06 0.05
CA GLN A 105 -6.03 -8.22 -0.86
C GLN A 105 -4.79 -7.63 -0.17
N GLU A 106 -4.94 -7.17 1.08
CA GLU A 106 -3.82 -6.69 1.90
C GLU A 106 -2.81 -7.80 2.18
N LEU A 107 -3.27 -9.02 2.47
CA LEU A 107 -2.40 -10.17 2.66
C LEU A 107 -1.60 -10.48 1.38
N ASP A 108 -2.27 -10.53 0.23
CA ASP A 108 -1.63 -10.81 -1.05
C ASP A 108 -0.59 -9.72 -1.41
N LEU A 109 -0.86 -8.46 -1.06
CA LEU A 109 0.09 -7.36 -1.24
C LEU A 109 1.30 -7.53 -0.31
N ALA A 110 1.07 -7.74 0.98
CA ALA A 110 2.12 -7.91 1.99
C ALA A 110 3.03 -9.12 1.69
N GLU A 111 2.46 -10.23 1.20
CA GLU A 111 3.24 -11.41 0.80
C GLU A 111 4.15 -11.11 -0.40
N ARG A 112 3.66 -10.40 -1.42
CA ARG A 112 4.47 -9.97 -2.57
C ARG A 112 5.59 -9.01 -2.17
N GLU A 113 5.30 -8.06 -1.28
CA GLU A 113 6.32 -7.14 -0.75
C GLU A 113 7.40 -7.88 0.04
N TYR A 114 7.01 -8.86 0.87
CA TYR A 114 7.94 -9.71 1.60
C TYR A 114 8.84 -10.54 0.67
N GLU A 115 8.28 -11.09 -0.41
CA GLU A 115 9.06 -11.80 -1.43
C GLU A 115 10.06 -10.87 -2.14
N SER A 116 9.64 -9.66 -2.49
CA SER A 116 10.53 -8.64 -3.07
C SER A 116 11.68 -8.29 -2.11
N MET A 117 11.37 -8.00 -0.85
CA MET A 117 12.39 -7.73 0.19
C MET A 117 13.34 -8.91 0.38
N SER A 118 12.84 -10.14 0.30
CA SER A 118 13.67 -11.35 0.37
C SER A 118 14.63 -11.47 -0.81
N ALA A 119 14.17 -11.15 -2.02
CA ALA A 119 15.01 -11.14 -3.22
C ALA A 119 16.10 -10.05 -3.12
N ASP A 120 15.75 -8.85 -2.67
CA ASP A 120 16.68 -7.76 -2.45
C ASP A 120 17.71 -8.09 -1.37
N LEU A 121 17.30 -8.73 -0.27
CA LEU A 121 18.24 -9.19 0.76
C LEU A 121 19.24 -10.19 0.19
N LYS A 122 18.80 -11.15 -0.63
CA LYS A 122 19.72 -12.12 -1.29
C LYS A 122 20.71 -11.41 -2.21
N ARG A 123 20.28 -10.36 -2.92
CA ARG A 123 21.11 -9.53 -3.80
C ARG A 123 22.14 -8.72 -2.99
N ILE A 124 21.72 -8.11 -1.90
CA ILE A 124 22.62 -7.43 -0.94
C ILE A 124 23.66 -8.41 -0.39
N MET A 125 23.23 -9.61 0.01
CA MET A 125 24.12 -10.64 0.55
C MET A 125 25.15 -11.13 -0.49
N SER A 126 24.78 -11.21 -1.77
CA SER A 126 25.72 -11.52 -2.86
C SER A 126 26.63 -10.34 -3.26
N GLY A 127 26.49 -9.20 -2.57
CA GLY A 127 27.37 -8.04 -2.72
C GLY A 127 26.92 -7.04 -3.76
N PHE A 128 25.74 -7.21 -4.33
CA PHE A 128 25.15 -6.26 -5.28
C PHE A 128 24.21 -5.30 -4.56
N ALA A 129 24.24 -4.03 -4.93
CA ALA A 129 23.24 -3.08 -4.48
C ALA A 129 21.84 -3.57 -4.92
N PRO A 130 20.81 -3.41 -4.07
CA PRO A 130 19.45 -3.65 -4.51
C PRO A 130 19.15 -2.69 -5.66
N GLU A 131 18.55 -3.18 -6.74
CA GLU A 131 18.07 -2.30 -7.79
C GLU A 131 16.99 -1.43 -7.14
N ALA A 132 17.23 -0.13 -7.06
CA ALA A 132 16.26 0.85 -6.59
C ALA A 132 15.14 1.06 -7.62
N SER A 133 14.54 -0.03 -8.07
CA SER A 133 13.47 -0.12 -9.05
C SER A 133 12.15 -0.51 -8.37
N SER A 134 11.98 -0.14 -7.09
CA SER A 134 10.63 -0.03 -6.55
C SER A 134 10.08 1.33 -6.99
N PRO A 135 8.89 1.40 -7.61
CA PRO A 135 8.23 2.65 -7.95
C PRO A 135 8.16 3.61 -6.76
N ASP A 136 8.06 3.05 -5.54
CA ASP A 136 8.00 3.81 -4.30
C ASP A 136 9.37 4.39 -3.91
N ALA A 137 10.48 3.71 -4.21
CA ALA A 137 11.84 4.24 -3.99
C ALA A 137 12.21 5.32 -5.02
N ALA A 138 11.74 5.16 -6.27
CA ALA A 138 11.86 6.19 -7.30
C ALA A 138 11.02 7.43 -6.95
N ALA A 139 9.77 7.23 -6.52
CA ALA A 139 8.90 8.32 -6.06
C ALA A 139 9.45 9.03 -4.82
N ARG A 140 10.01 8.29 -3.85
CA ARG A 140 10.67 8.88 -2.68
C ARG A 140 11.90 9.70 -3.07
N ARG A 141 12.74 9.22 -4.00
CA ARG A 141 13.87 10.00 -4.52
C ARG A 141 13.43 11.23 -5.29
N GLU A 142 12.35 11.15 -6.06
CA GLU A 142 11.81 12.27 -6.82
C GLU A 142 11.23 13.34 -5.87
N VAL A 143 10.51 12.91 -4.83
CA VAL A 143 10.01 13.79 -3.77
C VAL A 143 11.16 14.40 -2.96
N GLU A 144 12.18 13.61 -2.63
CA GLU A 144 13.37 14.10 -1.90
C GLU A 144 14.20 15.06 -2.76
N ALA A 145 14.31 14.83 -4.06
CA ALA A 145 14.94 15.75 -5.03
C ALA A 145 14.14 17.05 -5.22
N LEU A 146 12.81 16.99 -5.13
CA LEU A 146 11.95 18.19 -5.19
C LEU A 146 11.99 19.01 -3.89
N LEU A 147 12.30 18.37 -2.75
CA LEU A 147 12.35 19.00 -1.44
C LEU A 147 13.76 19.44 -1.02
N SER A 148 14.80 18.90 -1.66
CA SER A 148 16.19 19.30 -1.41
C SER A 148 16.55 20.53 -2.25
N ASP A 149 16.76 21.66 -1.60
CA ASP A 149 17.21 22.94 -2.19
C ASP A 149 18.74 22.93 -2.42
N ASP A 150 19.33 21.77 -2.73
CA ASP A 150 20.78 21.61 -2.88
C ASP A 150 21.20 21.83 -4.36
N PRO A 151 21.87 22.96 -4.68
CA PRO A 151 22.28 23.28 -6.04
C PRO A 151 23.38 22.35 -6.60
N LEU A 152 23.90 21.41 -5.81
CA LEU A 152 24.96 20.49 -6.22
C LEU A 152 24.43 19.15 -6.78
N ALA A 153 23.13 18.86 -6.70
CA ALA A 153 22.54 17.67 -7.31
C ALA A 153 22.32 17.80 -8.83
N ALA A 154 22.49 19.00 -9.39
CA ALA A 154 22.34 19.29 -10.81
C ALA A 154 23.68 19.73 -11.42
N VAL A 155 24.65 18.82 -11.52
CA VAL A 155 25.80 19.04 -12.40
C VAL A 155 26.08 17.80 -13.22
N ASP A 156 25.28 17.62 -14.27
CA ASP A 156 25.81 17.12 -15.53
C ASP A 156 25.07 17.78 -16.70
N GLY A 157 25.67 18.86 -17.22
CA GLY A 157 25.60 19.22 -18.63
C GLY A 157 24.31 19.82 -19.18
N ALA A 158 23.89 20.99 -18.72
CA ALA A 158 23.27 22.02 -19.57
C ALA A 158 23.24 23.36 -18.81
N GLU A 159 24.03 24.35 -19.26
CA GLU A 159 23.90 25.74 -18.81
C GLU A 159 22.52 26.28 -19.20
N LEU A 160 21.54 26.17 -18.31
CA LEU A 160 20.40 27.07 -18.29
C LEU A 160 20.73 28.22 -17.31
N PRO A 161 20.45 29.49 -17.68
CA PRO A 161 20.65 30.60 -16.77
C PRO A 161 19.82 30.37 -15.48
N PRO A 162 20.36 30.72 -14.30
CA PRO A 162 19.66 30.51 -13.04
C PRO A 162 18.31 31.23 -13.10
N ALA A 163 17.23 30.46 -12.99
CA ALA A 163 15.89 31.03 -12.90
C ALA A 163 15.86 32.01 -11.71
N PRO A 164 15.25 33.20 -11.85
CA PRO A 164 15.20 34.16 -10.76
C PRO A 164 14.54 33.49 -9.55
N ARG A 165 15.21 33.57 -8.40
CA ARG A 165 14.74 33.00 -7.14
C ARG A 165 13.41 33.64 -6.76
N ARG A 166 12.31 33.00 -7.19
CA ARG A 166 10.97 33.47 -6.85
C ARG A 166 10.76 33.32 -5.36
N SER A 167 10.41 34.43 -4.72
CA SER A 167 10.09 34.45 -3.30
C SER A 167 8.91 33.54 -3.03
N ARG A 168 8.80 33.05 -1.79
CA ARG A 168 7.65 32.22 -1.35
C ARG A 168 6.32 32.92 -1.64
N ALA A 169 6.28 34.24 -1.47
CA ALA A 169 5.10 35.07 -1.76
C ALA A 169 4.68 35.03 -3.24
N GLU A 170 5.64 35.02 -4.18
CA GLU A 170 5.33 34.93 -5.61
C GLU A 170 4.77 33.56 -6.00
N ARG A 171 5.25 32.49 -5.35
CA ARG A 171 4.76 31.12 -5.59
C ARG A 171 3.34 30.93 -5.04
N GLU A 172 3.07 31.50 -3.87
CA GLU A 172 1.74 31.49 -3.25
C GLU A 172 0.73 32.29 -4.10
N ALA A 173 1.14 33.44 -4.65
CA ALA A 173 0.30 34.24 -5.56
C ALA A 173 -0.02 33.51 -6.88
N ASP A 174 0.97 32.84 -7.50
CA ASP A 174 0.75 32.04 -8.71
C ASP A 174 -0.15 30.83 -8.43
N ALA A 175 -0.03 30.21 -7.25
CA ALA A 175 -0.89 29.10 -6.84
C ALA A 175 -2.34 29.56 -6.64
N GLU A 176 -2.56 30.70 -5.99
CA GLU A 176 -3.90 31.28 -5.82
C GLU A 176 -4.56 31.66 -7.15
N ALA A 177 -3.80 32.22 -8.09
CA ALA A 177 -4.30 32.53 -9.43
C ALA A 177 -4.77 31.28 -10.18
N ARG A 178 -3.97 30.19 -10.15
CA ARG A 178 -4.34 28.90 -10.75
C ARG A 178 -5.57 28.30 -10.08
N LEU A 179 -5.69 28.43 -8.76
CA LEU A 179 -6.83 27.94 -8.00
C LEU A 179 -8.12 28.72 -8.33
N ALA A 180 -8.00 30.03 -8.55
CA ALA A 180 -9.12 30.87 -8.99
C ALA A 180 -9.58 30.51 -10.41
N ASP A 181 -8.65 30.24 -11.32
CA ASP A 181 -8.97 29.83 -12.69
C ASP A 181 -9.62 28.43 -12.74
N LEU A 182 -9.13 27.48 -11.94
CA LEU A 182 -9.76 26.17 -11.79
C LEU A 182 -11.17 26.30 -11.17
N LYS A 183 -11.35 27.14 -10.16
CA LYS A 183 -12.67 27.41 -9.59
C LYS A 183 -13.63 28.03 -10.60
N ARG A 184 -13.16 28.85 -11.55
CA ARG A 184 -13.99 29.35 -12.66
C ARG A 184 -14.33 28.26 -13.67
N GLN A 185 -13.42 27.33 -13.93
CA GLN A 185 -13.64 26.22 -14.88
C GLN A 185 -14.57 25.13 -14.32
N PHE A 186 -14.50 24.85 -13.01
CA PHE A 186 -15.31 23.84 -12.32
C PHE A 186 -16.52 24.41 -11.56
N GLY A 187 -16.72 25.73 -11.60
CA GLY A 187 -17.82 26.45 -10.95
C GLY A 187 -19.09 26.62 -11.81
N LYS A 188 -19.35 25.67 -12.73
CA LYS A 188 -20.66 25.46 -13.36
C LYS A 188 -21.14 24.05 -13.05
#